data_AF-A0A1L2ZNX1-F1
#
_entry.id   AF-A0A1L2ZNX1-F1
#
_cell.length_a   1.000
_cell.length_b   1.000
_cell.length_c   1.000
_cell.angle_alpha   90.00
_cell.angle_beta   90.00
_cell.angle_gamma   90.00
#
_symmetry.space_group_name_H-M   'P 1'
#
loop_
_entity.id
_entity.type
_entity.pdbx_description
1 polymer ?
#
loop_
_entity_poly.entity_id
_entity_poly.type
_entity_poly.pdbx_seq_one_letter_code
_entity_poly.pdbx_strand_id
1 'polypeptide(L)'
;MPEQYASAAAVESAIRDAASLASKVDGAPNKDQLILREYFNRFLSRIFSDGESSEWVLKGGTGILARVPSTRSTMDIDLYREGFSLDEALKELRVLSSVDLDDHFRFEYVKHDSSLATDAQPYVDGCRVTFNIYLGVAPKGKLQVDLVTGSGMTEEATVIEPQGALLLPRLNSSPYRIHPVVDQMADKICATMTVYNGRNSSRVKDLVDLVVFATTQRIDGTSLSVAIDSERRRRRMDSFEEFVVPSDWGAGYAKFTKSVRQLHAYESFELAVDLVSRLIDPALQGIANGSVWQPNSLRWVPENPS
;
A
#
# COMPACT_ATOMS: atom_id res chain seq x y z
N MET A 1 -26.61 11.38 -9.67
CA MET A 1 -25.35 11.85 -10.27
C MET A 1 -25.06 13.23 -9.74
N PRO A 2 -23.85 13.48 -9.18
CA PRO A 2 -23.46 14.82 -8.79
C PRO A 2 -23.40 15.76 -10.01
N GLU A 3 -23.52 17.07 -9.79
CA GLU A 3 -23.32 18.07 -10.84
C GLU A 3 -21.87 18.04 -11.33
N GLN A 4 -21.65 17.71 -12.60
CA GLN A 4 -20.30 17.60 -13.19
C GLN A 4 -19.61 18.96 -13.29
N TYR A 5 -18.28 18.99 -13.23
CA TYR A 5 -17.53 20.22 -13.48
C TYR A 5 -17.57 20.59 -14.97
N ALA A 6 -17.84 21.86 -15.27
CA ALA A 6 -17.96 22.35 -16.64
C ALA A 6 -16.62 22.36 -17.43
N SER A 7 -15.47 22.27 -16.75
CA SER A 7 -14.16 22.24 -17.40
C SER A 7 -13.07 21.61 -16.54
N ALA A 8 -12.01 21.14 -17.20
CA ALA A 8 -10.78 20.67 -16.55
C ALA A 8 -10.15 21.71 -15.60
N ALA A 9 -10.25 23.00 -15.94
CA ALA A 9 -9.75 24.08 -15.08
C ALA A 9 -10.55 24.19 -13.77
N ALA A 10 -11.87 23.95 -13.82
CA ALA A 10 -12.72 23.93 -12.63
C ALA A 10 -12.39 22.72 -11.73
N VAL A 11 -12.13 21.55 -12.32
CA VAL A 11 -11.62 20.38 -11.58
C VAL A 11 -10.29 20.69 -10.92
N GLU A 12 -9.34 21.27 -11.64
CA GLU A 12 -8.02 21.61 -11.09
C GLU A 12 -8.12 22.60 -9.93
N SER A 13 -8.98 23.63 -10.05
CA SER A 13 -9.22 24.58 -8.96
C SER A 13 -9.78 23.86 -7.74
N ALA A 14 -10.80 23.02 -7.91
CA ALA A 14 -11.42 22.29 -6.82
C ALA A 14 -10.42 21.39 -6.07
N ILE A 15 -9.57 20.66 -6.80
CA ILE A 15 -8.51 19.83 -6.22
C ILE A 15 -7.52 20.71 -5.43
N ARG A 16 -7.08 21.84 -6.01
CA ARG A 16 -6.14 22.75 -5.33
C ARG A 16 -6.73 23.38 -4.08
N ASP A 17 -8.02 23.72 -4.08
CA ASP A 17 -8.72 24.31 -2.95
C ASP A 17 -8.89 23.27 -1.83
N ALA A 18 -9.35 22.07 -2.17
CA ALA A 18 -9.47 20.96 -1.23
C ALA A 18 -8.12 20.57 -0.62
N ALA A 19 -7.07 20.45 -1.45
CA ALA A 19 -5.71 20.17 -0.99
C ALA A 19 -5.17 21.29 -0.10
N SER A 20 -5.46 22.56 -0.42
CA SER A 20 -5.04 23.70 0.40
C SER A 20 -5.75 23.77 1.75
N LEU A 21 -6.98 23.27 1.85
CA LEU A 21 -7.69 23.15 3.12
C LEU A 21 -7.11 21.98 3.94
N ALA A 22 -6.94 20.82 3.31
CA ALA A 22 -6.40 19.62 3.95
C ALA A 22 -4.96 19.79 4.44
N SER A 23 -4.11 20.54 3.72
CA SER A 23 -2.71 20.77 4.11
C SER A 23 -2.55 21.67 5.35
N LYS A 24 -3.61 22.28 5.86
CA LYS A 24 -3.57 23.11 7.08
C LYS A 24 -3.74 22.28 8.36
N VAL A 25 -4.13 21.01 8.25
CA VAL A 25 -4.24 20.11 9.39
C VAL A 25 -2.84 19.74 9.87
N ASP A 26 -2.63 19.75 11.18
CA ASP A 26 -1.33 19.42 11.77
C ASP A 26 -0.89 17.99 11.40
N GLY A 27 0.36 17.85 10.96
CA GLY A 27 0.91 16.60 10.46
C GLY A 27 0.38 16.14 9.09
N ALA A 28 -0.39 16.96 8.38
CA ALA A 28 -0.83 16.63 7.02
C ALA A 28 0.33 16.74 6.00
N PRO A 29 0.27 15.99 4.89
CA PRO A 29 1.18 16.20 3.77
C PRO A 29 1.05 17.61 3.20
N ASN A 30 2.09 18.05 2.47
CA ASN A 30 2.01 19.33 1.80
C ASN A 30 0.98 19.32 0.66
N LYS A 31 0.57 20.52 0.23
CA LYS A 31 -0.45 20.71 -0.81
C LYS A 31 -0.14 19.95 -2.10
N ASP A 32 1.09 19.99 -2.59
CA ASP A 32 1.46 19.35 -3.87
C ASP A 32 1.40 17.83 -3.78
N GLN A 33 1.76 17.26 -2.63
CA GLN A 33 1.59 15.82 -2.35
C GLN A 33 0.13 15.42 -2.35
N LEU A 34 -0.75 16.23 -1.74
CA LEU A 34 -2.19 15.97 -1.73
C LEU A 34 -2.80 16.06 -3.14
N ILE A 35 -2.39 17.03 -3.94
CA ILE A 35 -2.79 17.14 -5.35
C ILE A 35 -2.37 15.90 -6.13
N LEU A 36 -1.12 15.47 -5.98
CA LEU A 36 -0.61 14.30 -6.71
C LEU A 36 -1.28 13.00 -6.25
N ARG A 37 -1.54 12.85 -4.95
CA ARG A 37 -2.34 11.74 -4.39
C ARG A 37 -3.74 11.72 -5.00
N GLU A 38 -4.35 12.88 -5.20
CA GLU A 38 -5.66 12.95 -5.84
C GLU A 38 -5.61 12.52 -7.30
N TYR A 39 -4.57 12.87 -8.05
CA TYR A 39 -4.40 12.36 -9.43
C TYR A 39 -4.29 10.83 -9.48
N PHE A 40 -3.70 10.23 -8.45
CA PHE A 40 -3.58 8.78 -8.34
C PHE A 40 -4.91 8.16 -7.91
N ASN A 41 -5.65 8.83 -7.02
CA ASN A 41 -7.01 8.46 -6.66
C ASN A 41 -7.94 8.46 -7.89
N ARG A 42 -7.79 9.42 -8.81
CA ARG A 42 -8.53 9.41 -10.09
C ARG A 42 -8.21 8.21 -10.97
N PHE A 43 -6.95 7.77 -10.99
CA PHE A 43 -6.56 6.54 -11.68
C PHE A 43 -7.17 5.31 -11.00
N LEU A 44 -7.00 5.17 -9.69
CA LEU A 44 -7.51 4.03 -8.92
C LEU A 44 -9.04 3.95 -8.98
N SER A 45 -9.74 5.07 -8.95
CA SER A 45 -11.20 5.12 -9.09
C SER A 45 -11.68 4.48 -10.40
N ARG A 46 -10.88 4.56 -11.47
CA ARG A 46 -11.17 3.87 -12.74
C ARG A 46 -10.91 2.37 -12.65
N ILE A 47 -9.80 1.97 -12.03
CA ILE A 47 -9.43 0.55 -11.86
C ILE A 47 -10.47 -0.18 -10.99
N PHE A 48 -11.00 0.48 -9.97
CA PHE A 48 -12.02 -0.07 -9.07
C PHE A 48 -13.46 0.32 -9.47
N SER A 49 -13.68 0.82 -10.69
CA SER A 49 -15.00 1.32 -11.12
C SER A 49 -16.08 0.24 -11.20
N ASP A 50 -15.70 -1.03 -11.36
CA ASP A 50 -16.62 -2.18 -11.33
C ASP A 50 -17.07 -2.56 -9.90
N GLY A 51 -16.65 -1.81 -8.87
CA GLY A 51 -17.10 -1.96 -7.50
C GLY A 51 -16.85 -3.35 -6.93
N GLU A 52 -17.88 -3.97 -6.35
CA GLU A 52 -17.81 -5.31 -5.76
C GLU A 52 -17.39 -6.39 -6.76
N SER A 53 -17.66 -6.19 -8.05
CA SER A 53 -17.29 -7.13 -9.12
C SER A 53 -15.83 -6.98 -9.60
N SER A 54 -15.14 -5.93 -9.15
CA SER A 54 -13.71 -5.79 -9.41
C SER A 54 -12.98 -6.97 -8.77
N GLU A 55 -11.90 -7.44 -9.36
CA GLU A 55 -11.02 -8.48 -8.81
C GLU A 55 -9.57 -7.94 -8.71
N TRP A 56 -9.46 -6.61 -8.83
CA TRP A 56 -8.24 -5.87 -8.58
C TRP A 56 -8.04 -5.72 -7.08
N VAL A 57 -6.77 -5.71 -6.66
CA VAL A 57 -6.38 -5.51 -5.28
C VAL A 57 -5.22 -4.53 -5.22
N LEU A 58 -5.39 -3.46 -4.45
CA LEU A 58 -4.35 -2.48 -4.16
C LEU A 58 -3.40 -3.02 -3.08
N LYS A 59 -2.10 -2.94 -3.37
CA LYS A 59 -1.01 -3.44 -2.53
C LYS A 59 -0.07 -2.31 -2.10
N GLY A 60 0.98 -2.72 -1.40
CA GLY A 60 2.16 -1.92 -1.15
C GLY A 60 1.89 -0.64 -0.36
N GLY A 61 2.76 0.35 -0.53
CA GLY A 61 2.71 1.57 0.26
C GLY A 61 1.41 2.35 0.04
N THR A 62 0.87 2.34 -1.18
CA THR A 62 -0.37 3.07 -1.51
C THR A 62 -1.60 2.44 -0.84
N GLY A 63 -1.62 1.11 -0.70
CA GLY A 63 -2.64 0.41 0.11
C GLY A 63 -2.57 0.78 1.59
N ILE A 64 -1.37 0.91 2.16
CA ILE A 64 -1.17 1.38 3.54
C ILE A 64 -1.65 2.82 3.68
N LEU A 65 -1.31 3.69 2.72
CA LEU A 65 -1.70 5.10 2.75
C LEU A 65 -3.22 5.29 2.71
N ALA A 66 -3.94 4.43 1.98
CA ALA A 66 -5.40 4.44 1.96
C ALA A 66 -6.01 4.09 3.34
N ARG A 67 -5.34 3.24 4.12
CA ARG A 67 -5.73 2.90 5.51
C ARG A 67 -5.27 3.97 6.52
N VAL A 68 -4.05 4.50 6.35
CA VAL A 68 -3.39 5.41 7.29
C VAL A 68 -2.80 6.61 6.52
N PRO A 69 -3.51 7.75 6.45
CA PRO A 69 -3.11 8.89 5.59
C PRO A 69 -1.78 9.58 5.95
N SER A 70 -1.28 9.33 7.17
CA SER A 70 -0.07 9.92 7.77
C SER A 70 1.18 9.05 7.63
N THR A 71 1.14 8.03 6.76
CA THR A 71 2.31 7.22 6.43
C THR A 71 3.33 7.97 5.58
N ARG A 72 4.50 7.35 5.37
CA ARG A 72 5.51 7.82 4.43
C ARG A 72 4.91 8.11 3.06
N SER A 73 5.47 9.10 2.36
CA SER A 73 5.11 9.35 0.97
C SER A 73 5.44 8.14 0.10
N THR A 74 4.51 7.78 -0.77
CA THR A 74 4.64 6.72 -1.76
C THR A 74 3.90 7.17 -3.00
N MET A 75 4.54 7.01 -4.15
CA MET A 75 4.03 7.43 -5.46
C MET A 75 4.09 6.27 -6.46
N ASP A 76 4.21 5.05 -5.97
CA ASP A 76 4.12 3.83 -6.76
C ASP A 76 2.75 3.19 -6.47
N ILE A 77 2.05 2.76 -7.51
CA ILE A 77 0.80 2.01 -7.36
C ILE A 77 1.12 0.54 -7.57
N ASP A 78 1.00 -0.26 -6.52
CA ASP A 78 1.14 -1.71 -6.61
C ASP A 78 -0.24 -2.33 -6.79
N LEU A 79 -0.48 -3.00 -7.92
CA LEU A 79 -1.75 -3.68 -8.20
C LEU A 79 -1.54 -5.16 -8.41
N TYR A 80 -2.46 -5.93 -7.83
CA TYR A 80 -2.60 -7.35 -8.07
C TYR A 80 -3.93 -7.62 -8.74
N ARG A 81 -3.93 -8.54 -9.70
CA ARG A 81 -5.13 -9.06 -10.34
C ARG A 81 -5.20 -10.56 -10.14
N GLU A 82 -6.24 -11.01 -9.46
CA GLU A 82 -6.47 -12.44 -9.22
C GLU A 82 -6.97 -13.16 -10.49
N GLY A 83 -6.61 -14.43 -10.66
CA GLY A 83 -7.14 -15.28 -11.73
C GLY A 83 -6.70 -14.98 -13.16
N PHE A 84 -5.92 -13.92 -13.41
CA PHE A 84 -5.46 -13.53 -14.75
C PHE A 84 -3.97 -13.81 -14.93
N SER A 85 -3.59 -14.12 -16.17
CA SER A 85 -2.19 -13.99 -16.60
C SER A 85 -1.77 -12.52 -16.64
N LEU A 86 -0.45 -12.27 -16.65
CA LEU A 86 0.07 -10.91 -16.68
C LEU A 86 -0.40 -10.11 -17.91
N ASP A 87 -0.50 -10.75 -19.08
CA ASP A 87 -0.95 -10.13 -20.31
C ASP A 87 -2.45 -9.78 -20.28
N GLU A 88 -3.28 -10.66 -19.71
CA GLU A 88 -4.71 -10.40 -19.51
C GLU A 88 -4.91 -9.26 -18.52
N ALA A 89 -4.19 -9.27 -17.40
CA ALA A 89 -4.25 -8.21 -16.40
C ALA A 89 -3.79 -6.87 -16.96
N LEU A 90 -2.72 -6.85 -17.77
CA LEU A 90 -2.24 -5.63 -18.44
C LEU A 90 -3.29 -5.10 -19.44
N LYS A 91 -3.92 -5.99 -20.21
CA LYS A 91 -4.96 -5.61 -21.16
C LYS A 91 -6.16 -5.00 -20.44
N GLU A 92 -6.62 -5.62 -19.36
CA GLU A 92 -7.73 -5.13 -18.56
C GLU A 92 -7.38 -3.79 -17.87
N LEU A 93 -6.18 -3.66 -17.29
CA LEU A 93 -5.69 -2.41 -16.71
C LEU A 93 -5.78 -1.24 -17.69
N ARG A 94 -5.41 -1.47 -18.96
CA ARG A 94 -5.49 -0.47 -20.03
C ARG A 94 -6.93 -0.08 -20.35
N VAL A 95 -7.84 -1.06 -20.41
CA VAL A 95 -9.27 -0.81 -20.60
C VAL A 95 -9.83 0.03 -19.45
N LEU A 96 -9.62 -0.42 -18.20
CA LEU A 96 -10.12 0.25 -17.01
C LEU A 96 -9.53 1.66 -16.88
N SER A 97 -8.23 1.85 -17.11
CA SER A 97 -7.60 3.18 -17.07
C SER A 97 -8.18 4.19 -18.07
N SER A 98 -8.90 3.71 -19.09
CA SER A 98 -9.54 4.52 -20.12
C SER A 98 -11.02 4.81 -19.82
N VAL A 99 -11.58 4.27 -18.73
CA VAL A 99 -12.97 4.56 -18.29
C VAL A 99 -13.10 6.05 -18.06
N ASP A 100 -14.15 6.63 -18.64
CA ASP A 100 -14.51 8.03 -18.43
C ASP A 100 -15.36 8.15 -17.16
N LEU A 101 -14.88 8.94 -16.21
CA LEU A 101 -15.58 9.24 -14.96
C LEU A 101 -16.15 10.67 -14.95
N ASP A 102 -16.18 11.34 -16.11
CA ASP A 102 -16.60 12.73 -16.28
C ASP A 102 -15.78 13.72 -15.40
N ASP A 103 -14.54 13.37 -15.08
CA ASP A 103 -13.64 14.12 -14.20
C ASP A 103 -12.55 14.90 -14.97
N HIS A 104 -12.62 14.91 -16.30
CA HIS A 104 -11.66 15.53 -17.23
C HIS A 104 -10.24 14.94 -17.19
N PHE A 105 -10.01 13.84 -16.46
CA PHE A 105 -8.73 13.14 -16.46
C PHE A 105 -8.60 12.17 -17.63
N ARG A 106 -7.39 12.07 -18.17
CA ARG A 106 -7.00 11.02 -19.11
C ARG A 106 -5.68 10.41 -18.71
N PHE A 107 -5.62 9.09 -18.70
CA PHE A 107 -4.41 8.32 -18.42
C PHE A 107 -3.99 7.61 -19.68
N GLU A 108 -2.90 8.07 -20.29
CA GLU A 108 -2.41 7.50 -21.55
C GLU A 108 -1.33 6.48 -21.27
N TYR A 109 -1.57 5.23 -21.64
CA TYR A 109 -0.56 4.17 -21.60
C TYR A 109 0.64 4.56 -22.46
N VAL A 110 1.84 4.48 -21.88
CA VAL A 110 3.10 4.79 -22.57
C VAL A 110 3.84 3.51 -22.92
N LYS A 111 4.14 2.70 -21.90
CA LYS A 111 4.91 1.46 -22.03
C LYS A 111 4.71 0.55 -20.82
N HIS A 112 5.14 -0.70 -20.94
CA HIS A 112 5.43 -1.56 -19.81
C HIS A 112 6.81 -2.19 -19.98
N ASP A 113 7.49 -2.43 -18.87
CA ASP A 113 8.76 -3.15 -18.82
C ASP A 113 8.55 -4.43 -17.99
N SER A 114 8.99 -5.58 -18.47
CA SER A 114 8.79 -6.90 -17.83
C SER A 114 9.65 -7.13 -16.58
N SER A 115 10.07 -6.06 -15.89
CA SER A 115 11.20 -6.06 -14.95
C SER A 115 10.82 -6.04 -13.47
N LEU A 116 9.64 -6.54 -13.05
CA LEU A 116 9.42 -6.78 -11.62
C LEU A 116 10.06 -8.08 -11.14
N ALA A 117 10.32 -9.03 -12.04
CA ALA A 117 11.26 -10.13 -11.83
C ALA A 117 12.70 -9.57 -11.80
N THR A 118 12.98 -8.73 -10.81
CA THR A 118 14.35 -8.47 -10.37
C THR A 118 14.84 -9.69 -9.58
N ASP A 119 16.15 -9.82 -9.40
CA ASP A 119 16.75 -10.76 -8.44
C ASP A 119 16.15 -10.66 -7.01
N ALA A 120 15.35 -9.62 -6.73
CA ALA A 120 14.67 -9.42 -5.47
C ALA A 120 13.30 -10.12 -5.32
N GLN A 121 12.60 -10.47 -6.40
CA GLN A 121 11.30 -11.17 -6.31
C GLN A 121 11.09 -12.20 -7.44
N PRO A 122 11.93 -13.25 -7.53
CA PRO A 122 11.91 -14.21 -8.64
C PRO A 122 10.66 -15.11 -8.69
N TYR A 123 9.74 -14.99 -7.74
CA TYR A 123 8.55 -15.84 -7.57
C TYR A 123 7.25 -15.13 -7.98
N VAL A 124 7.33 -13.94 -8.59
CA VAL A 124 6.17 -13.17 -9.03
C VAL A 124 6.33 -12.77 -10.49
N ASP A 125 5.34 -13.12 -11.32
CA ASP A 125 5.23 -12.58 -12.67
C ASP A 125 4.63 -11.18 -12.59
N GLY A 126 5.42 -10.17 -12.96
CA GLY A 126 4.99 -8.79 -12.91
C GLY A 126 5.68 -7.89 -13.93
N CYS A 127 5.04 -6.78 -14.24
CA CYS A 127 5.59 -5.73 -15.09
C CYS A 127 5.33 -4.35 -14.49
N ARG A 128 6.22 -3.41 -14.79
CA ARG A 128 6.03 -2.00 -14.46
C ARG A 128 5.39 -1.29 -15.64
N VAL A 129 4.20 -0.76 -15.45
CA VAL A 129 3.41 -0.04 -16.46
C VAL A 129 3.51 1.46 -16.22
N THR A 130 3.76 2.24 -17.27
CA THR A 130 3.86 3.70 -17.20
C THR A 130 2.70 4.35 -17.95
N PHE A 131 2.05 5.32 -17.29
CA PHE A 131 1.03 6.19 -17.88
C PHE A 131 1.44 7.66 -17.81
N ASN A 132 1.04 8.46 -18.81
CA ASN A 132 1.02 9.91 -18.70
C ASN A 132 -0.33 10.36 -18.13
N ILE A 133 -0.31 11.35 -17.24
CA ILE A 133 -1.52 11.93 -16.64
C ILE A 133 -1.84 13.24 -17.37
N TYR A 134 -3.09 13.39 -17.80
CA TYR A 134 -3.62 14.64 -18.33
C TYR A 134 -4.87 15.07 -17.57
N LEU A 135 -5.03 16.38 -17.41
CA LEU A 135 -6.27 17.01 -16.97
C LEU A 135 -6.70 18.00 -18.06
N GLY A 136 -7.73 17.65 -18.82
CA GLY A 136 -8.01 18.27 -20.10
C GLY A 136 -6.84 18.09 -21.08
N VAL A 137 -6.31 19.20 -21.60
CA VAL A 137 -5.12 19.20 -22.48
C VAL A 137 -3.80 19.34 -21.72
N ALA A 138 -3.84 19.62 -20.42
CA ALA A 138 -2.65 19.93 -19.65
C ALA A 138 -1.99 18.65 -19.11
N PRO A 139 -0.68 18.42 -19.36
CA PRO A 139 0.05 17.31 -18.76
C PRO A 139 0.25 17.54 -17.26
N LYS A 140 0.05 16.50 -16.46
CA LYS A 140 0.15 16.50 -14.98
C LYS A 140 1.20 15.54 -14.43
N GLY A 141 2.05 15.00 -15.30
CA GLY A 141 3.17 14.13 -14.95
C GLY A 141 2.94 12.69 -15.39
N LYS A 142 3.59 11.76 -14.68
CA LYS A 142 3.56 10.33 -14.97
C LYS A 142 3.09 9.55 -13.76
N LEU A 143 2.50 8.40 -14.03
CA LEU A 143 2.11 7.40 -13.06
C LEU A 143 2.83 6.09 -13.37
N GLN A 144 3.35 5.43 -12.34
CA GLN A 144 3.92 4.09 -12.46
C GLN A 144 3.06 3.11 -11.67
N VAL A 145 2.74 2.00 -12.32
CA VAL A 145 1.96 0.90 -11.76
C VAL A 145 2.82 -0.36 -11.79
N ASP A 146 3.10 -0.91 -10.62
CA ASP A 146 3.69 -2.23 -10.48
C ASP A 146 2.57 -3.26 -10.51
N LEU A 147 2.39 -3.90 -11.67
CA LEU A 147 1.37 -4.92 -11.90
C LEU A 147 1.96 -6.29 -11.63
N VAL A 148 1.36 -7.03 -10.69
CA VAL A 148 1.76 -8.40 -10.37
C VAL A 148 0.61 -9.37 -10.52
N THR A 149 0.94 -10.59 -10.92
CA THR A 149 0.04 -11.74 -10.96
C THR A 149 0.63 -12.88 -10.12
N GLY A 150 -0.20 -13.83 -9.66
CA GLY A 150 0.26 -14.99 -8.90
C GLY A 150 0.61 -14.76 -7.42
N SER A 151 0.10 -13.70 -6.79
CA SER A 151 0.17 -13.52 -5.34
C SER A 151 -1.06 -14.09 -4.66
N GLY A 152 -0.90 -15.15 -3.87
CA GLY A 152 -1.97 -15.61 -2.99
C GLY A 152 -2.29 -14.56 -1.93
N MET A 153 -3.55 -14.55 -1.47
CA MET A 153 -3.99 -13.90 -0.24
C MET A 153 -4.40 -15.01 0.72
N THR A 154 -4.09 -14.86 2.01
CA THR A 154 -4.51 -15.80 3.05
C THR A 154 -5.82 -15.39 3.71
N GLU A 155 -6.23 -14.13 3.52
CA GLU A 155 -7.53 -13.61 3.89
C GLU A 155 -8.24 -12.93 2.70
N GLU A 156 -9.53 -12.66 2.86
CA GLU A 156 -10.27 -11.85 1.89
C GLU A 156 -9.82 -10.39 1.92
N ALA A 157 -9.68 -9.79 0.74
CA ALA A 157 -9.35 -8.38 0.62
C ALA A 157 -10.44 -7.49 1.20
N THR A 158 -10.04 -6.37 1.83
CA THR A 158 -10.98 -5.43 2.43
C THR A 158 -11.33 -4.33 1.43
N VAL A 159 -12.61 -4.00 1.27
CA VAL A 159 -13.06 -2.82 0.53
C VAL A 159 -13.12 -1.61 1.46
N ILE A 160 -12.40 -0.53 1.14
CA ILE A 160 -12.40 0.69 1.96
C ILE A 160 -12.54 1.96 1.12
N GLU A 161 -13.15 2.97 1.72
CA GLU A 161 -12.95 4.35 1.30
C GLU A 161 -11.59 4.85 1.83
N PRO A 162 -10.70 5.40 0.99
CA PRO A 162 -9.40 5.87 1.43
C PRO A 162 -9.53 7.02 2.45
N GLN A 163 -9.01 6.82 3.67
CA GLN A 163 -9.22 7.73 4.82
C GLN A 163 -8.65 9.16 4.64
N GLY A 164 -7.82 9.38 3.61
CA GLY A 164 -7.18 10.66 3.31
C GLY A 164 -7.61 11.28 1.99
N ALA A 165 -8.70 10.82 1.38
CA ALA A 165 -9.21 11.38 0.14
C ALA A 165 -9.65 12.85 0.32
N LEU A 166 -9.42 13.66 -0.71
CA LEU A 166 -9.91 15.03 -0.73
C LEU A 166 -11.44 15.03 -0.88
N LEU A 167 -12.10 15.91 -0.14
CA LEU A 167 -13.55 16.09 -0.24
C LEU A 167 -13.90 16.80 -1.55
N LEU A 168 -14.21 16.00 -2.58
CA LEU A 168 -14.54 16.46 -3.93
C LEU A 168 -15.90 15.88 -4.34
N PRO A 169 -17.03 16.37 -3.79
CA PRO A 169 -18.34 15.73 -3.92
C PRO A 169 -18.89 15.69 -5.34
N ARG A 170 -18.28 16.44 -6.27
CA ARG A 170 -18.63 16.47 -7.70
C ARG A 170 -17.80 15.50 -8.56
N LEU A 171 -16.85 14.78 -7.97
CA LEU A 171 -16.06 13.75 -8.63
C LEU A 171 -16.42 12.38 -8.08
N ASN A 172 -16.86 11.47 -8.95
CA ASN A 172 -17.15 10.10 -8.56
C ASN A 172 -15.85 9.38 -8.19
N SER A 173 -15.82 8.74 -7.03
CA SER A 173 -14.68 7.96 -6.56
C SER A 173 -15.14 6.55 -6.25
N SER A 174 -14.26 5.58 -6.44
CA SER A 174 -14.55 4.17 -6.15
C SER A 174 -13.78 3.74 -4.91
N PRO A 175 -14.40 2.97 -3.99
CA PRO A 175 -13.67 2.38 -2.89
C PRO A 175 -12.62 1.40 -3.42
N TYR A 176 -11.54 1.22 -2.66
CA TYR A 176 -10.46 0.32 -3.04
C TYR A 176 -10.65 -1.04 -2.40
N ARG A 177 -10.51 -2.10 -3.18
CA ARG A 177 -10.20 -3.42 -2.61
C ARG A 177 -8.71 -3.45 -2.29
N ILE A 178 -8.37 -3.61 -1.02
CA ILE A 178 -6.99 -3.54 -0.51
C ILE A 178 -6.57 -4.89 0.04
N HIS A 179 -5.33 -5.24 -0.24
CA HIS A 179 -4.70 -6.46 0.25
C HIS A 179 -4.84 -6.59 1.78
N PRO A 180 -5.08 -7.79 2.32
CA PRO A 180 -5.23 -7.98 3.75
C PRO A 180 -4.01 -7.50 4.52
N VAL A 181 -4.23 -7.04 5.77
CA VAL A 181 -3.17 -6.48 6.61
C VAL A 181 -2.11 -7.54 6.89
N VAL A 182 -2.53 -8.77 7.24
CA VAL A 182 -1.61 -9.88 7.55
C VAL A 182 -0.75 -10.27 6.36
N ASP A 183 -1.31 -10.31 5.15
CA ASP A 183 -0.55 -10.64 3.94
C ASP A 183 0.42 -9.50 3.54
N GLN A 184 0.05 -8.24 3.75
CA GLN A 184 0.99 -7.11 3.57
C GLN A 184 2.14 -7.15 4.59
N MET A 185 1.84 -7.51 5.83
CA MET A 185 2.87 -7.71 6.84
C MET A 185 3.78 -8.87 6.47
N ALA A 186 3.22 -10.01 6.07
CA ALA A 186 3.97 -11.20 5.66
C ALA A 186 4.95 -10.90 4.51
N ASP A 187 4.51 -10.17 3.48
CA ASP A 187 5.39 -9.69 2.38
C ASP A 187 6.57 -8.90 2.93
N LYS A 188 6.32 -7.93 3.81
CA LYS A 188 7.35 -7.05 4.40
C LYS A 188 8.32 -7.77 5.33
N ILE A 189 7.79 -8.67 6.15
CA ILE A 189 8.57 -9.50 7.08
C ILE A 189 9.51 -10.37 6.26
N CYS A 190 8.97 -11.13 5.31
CA CYS A 190 9.77 -12.01 4.47
C CYS A 190 10.76 -11.21 3.62
N ALA A 191 10.38 -10.04 3.09
CA ALA A 191 11.27 -9.19 2.31
C ALA A 191 12.41 -8.58 3.13
N THR A 192 12.20 -8.35 4.42
CA THR A 192 13.23 -7.91 5.36
C THR A 192 14.19 -9.05 5.69
N MET A 193 13.67 -10.25 5.91
CA MET A 193 14.45 -11.46 6.25
C MET A 193 15.18 -12.09 5.06
N THR A 194 14.91 -11.65 3.82
CA THR A 194 15.55 -12.22 2.63
C THR A 194 16.96 -11.68 2.40
N VAL A 195 17.88 -12.58 2.04
CA VAL A 195 19.21 -12.24 1.53
C VAL A 195 19.15 -12.21 -0.01
N TYR A 196 19.41 -11.04 -0.59
CA TYR A 196 19.39 -10.82 -2.04
C TYR A 196 20.80 -10.83 -2.60
N ASN A 197 21.12 -11.77 -3.49
CA ASN A 197 22.45 -11.88 -4.12
C ASN A 197 23.60 -11.84 -3.09
N GLY A 198 23.44 -12.56 -1.97
CA GLY A 198 24.43 -12.62 -0.89
C GLY A 198 24.50 -11.37 0.00
N ARG A 199 23.58 -10.41 -0.15
CA ARG A 199 23.51 -9.19 0.66
C ARG A 199 22.23 -9.16 1.47
N ASN A 200 22.30 -8.62 2.69
CA ASN A 200 21.12 -8.38 3.50
C ASN A 200 20.13 -7.44 2.79
N SER A 201 18.87 -7.52 3.18
CA SER A 201 17.82 -6.63 2.68
C SER A 201 18.18 -5.16 2.86
N SER A 202 17.80 -4.33 1.90
CA SER A 202 17.94 -2.86 1.95
C SER A 202 16.58 -2.15 2.13
N ARG A 203 15.54 -2.93 2.45
CA ARG A 203 14.14 -2.48 2.45
C ARG A 203 13.76 -1.76 3.75
N VAL A 204 14.53 -0.73 4.13
CA VAL A 204 14.32 0.06 5.36
C VAL A 204 12.88 0.57 5.54
N LYS A 205 12.20 0.86 4.42
CA LYS A 205 10.79 1.29 4.40
C LYS A 205 9.82 0.23 4.94
N ASP A 206 10.16 -1.06 4.87
CA ASP A 206 9.31 -2.12 5.39
C ASP A 206 9.27 -2.10 6.92
N LEU A 207 10.37 -1.75 7.60
CA LEU A 207 10.34 -1.52 9.06
C LEU A 207 9.40 -0.35 9.42
N VAL A 208 9.46 0.75 8.66
CA VAL A 208 8.55 1.91 8.84
C VAL A 208 7.09 1.49 8.70
N ASP A 209 6.79 0.72 7.65
CA ASP A 209 5.44 0.25 7.38
C ASP A 209 4.95 -0.74 8.45
N LEU A 210 5.83 -1.60 8.99
CA LEU A 210 5.52 -2.52 10.10
C LEU A 210 5.25 -1.78 11.41
N VAL A 211 5.97 -0.69 11.72
CA VAL A 211 5.66 0.18 12.87
C VAL A 211 4.27 0.82 12.70
N VAL A 212 3.93 1.26 11.48
CA VAL A 212 2.59 1.78 11.20
C VAL A 212 1.53 0.71 11.47
N PHE A 213 1.72 -0.52 10.97
CA PHE A 213 0.77 -1.60 11.23
C PHE A 213 0.61 -1.88 12.71
N ALA A 214 1.72 -2.01 13.45
CA ALA A 214 1.73 -2.26 14.89
C ALA A 214 0.96 -1.19 15.68
N THR A 215 1.03 0.07 15.27
CA THR A 215 0.43 1.20 16.00
C THR A 215 -0.99 1.55 15.55
N THR A 216 -1.50 0.94 14.48
CA THR A 216 -2.79 1.36 13.89
C THR A 216 -3.77 0.22 13.62
N GLN A 217 -3.28 -1.02 13.46
CA GLN A 217 -4.14 -2.13 13.05
C GLN A 217 -4.35 -3.12 14.20
N ARG A 218 -5.60 -3.61 14.32
CA ARG A 218 -5.93 -4.84 15.04
C ARG A 218 -5.51 -6.01 14.16
N ILE A 219 -4.71 -6.94 14.69
CA ILE A 219 -4.15 -8.05 13.91
C ILE A 219 -4.48 -9.35 14.61
N ASP A 220 -5.09 -10.29 13.88
CA ASP A 220 -5.29 -11.65 14.37
C ASP A 220 -3.97 -12.44 14.31
N GLY A 221 -3.60 -13.07 15.42
CA GLY A 221 -2.32 -13.76 15.55
C GLY A 221 -2.26 -15.03 14.72
N THR A 222 -3.36 -15.77 14.62
CA THR A 222 -3.43 -16.99 13.81
C THR A 222 -3.35 -16.67 12.33
N SER A 223 -4.10 -15.68 11.86
CA SER A 223 -4.02 -15.20 10.48
C SER A 223 -2.61 -14.69 10.13
N LEU A 224 -1.96 -13.94 11.03
CA LEU A 224 -0.60 -13.46 10.80
C LEU A 224 0.41 -14.61 10.69
N SER A 225 0.33 -15.62 11.57
CA SER A 225 1.17 -16.82 11.48
C SER A 225 0.99 -17.56 10.15
N VAL A 226 -0.26 -17.75 9.72
CA VAL A 226 -0.59 -18.40 8.43
C VAL A 226 -0.05 -17.59 7.25
N ALA A 227 -0.25 -16.27 7.25
CA ALA A 227 0.22 -15.37 6.21
C ALA A 227 1.75 -15.41 6.07
N ILE A 228 2.49 -15.31 7.19
CA ILE A 228 3.95 -15.35 7.19
C ILE A 228 4.46 -16.69 6.65
N ASP A 229 3.91 -17.82 7.11
CA ASP A 229 4.36 -19.14 6.65
C ASP A 229 4.00 -19.39 5.18
N SER A 230 2.83 -18.93 4.72
CA SER A 230 2.44 -18.99 3.30
C SER A 230 3.43 -18.22 2.41
N GLU A 231 3.74 -16.98 2.78
CA GLU A 231 4.68 -16.14 2.01
C GLU A 231 6.11 -16.68 2.08
N ARG A 232 6.57 -17.14 3.24
CA ARG A 232 7.87 -17.80 3.41
C ARG A 232 8.03 -19.01 2.48
N ARG A 233 7.01 -19.89 2.44
CA ARG A 233 7.01 -21.08 1.56
C ARG A 233 7.03 -20.68 0.09
N ARG A 234 6.23 -19.68 -0.29
CA ARG A 234 6.19 -19.14 -1.65
C ARG A 234 7.56 -18.62 -2.09
N ARG A 235 8.29 -17.97 -1.19
CA ARG A 235 9.67 -17.50 -1.40
C ARG A 235 10.74 -18.59 -1.25
N ARG A 236 10.36 -19.79 -0.82
CA ARG A 236 11.28 -20.91 -0.52
C ARG A 236 12.34 -20.53 0.50
N MET A 237 11.95 -19.76 1.51
CA MET A 237 12.83 -19.38 2.61
C MET A 237 12.85 -20.44 3.70
N ASP A 238 13.98 -20.59 4.38
CA ASP A 238 14.06 -21.39 5.61
C ASP A 238 13.14 -20.85 6.70
N SER A 239 12.76 -21.69 7.65
CA SER A 239 12.01 -21.25 8.84
C SER A 239 12.85 -20.33 9.71
N PHE A 240 12.22 -19.30 10.27
CA PHE A 240 12.81 -18.38 11.23
C PHE A 240 11.80 -18.12 12.36
N GLU A 241 12.29 -18.07 13.60
CA GLU A 241 11.47 -17.91 14.81
C GLU A 241 11.59 -16.51 15.43
N GLU A 242 12.50 -15.69 14.90
CA GLU A 242 12.78 -14.33 15.34
C GLU A 242 12.86 -13.39 14.13
N PHE A 243 12.31 -12.20 14.28
CA PHE A 243 12.42 -11.14 13.30
C PHE A 243 13.73 -10.38 13.47
N VAL A 244 14.60 -10.45 12.46
CA VAL A 244 15.93 -9.82 12.49
C VAL A 244 16.03 -8.73 11.44
N VAL A 245 16.27 -7.51 11.89
CA VAL A 245 16.50 -6.36 11.01
C VAL A 245 18.00 -6.10 10.87
N PRO A 246 18.52 -5.85 9.66
CA PRO A 246 19.93 -5.49 9.47
C PRO A 246 20.32 -4.25 10.28
N SER A 247 21.43 -4.32 11.01
CA SER A 247 21.86 -3.29 11.97
C SER A 247 22.30 -1.97 11.33
N ASP A 248 22.59 -1.97 10.03
CA ASP A 248 22.98 -0.79 9.25
C ASP A 248 21.79 0.08 8.82
N TRP A 249 20.56 -0.32 9.13
CA TRP A 249 19.34 0.40 8.73
C TRP A 249 19.07 1.71 9.50
N GLY A 250 19.71 1.93 10.65
CA GLY A 250 19.37 3.03 11.56
C GLY A 250 19.40 4.42 10.90
N ALA A 251 20.42 4.72 10.10
CA ALA A 251 20.51 6.00 9.38
C ALA A 251 19.45 6.16 8.28
N GLY A 252 19.03 5.05 7.66
CA GLY A 252 17.93 5.04 6.69
C GLY A 252 16.58 5.26 7.36
N TYR A 253 16.37 4.61 8.51
CA TYR A 253 15.13 4.68 9.28
C TYR A 253 14.87 6.09 9.81
N ALA A 254 15.90 6.74 10.37
CA ALA A 254 15.82 8.10 10.92
C ALA A 254 15.34 9.17 9.92
N LYS A 255 15.39 8.90 8.61
CA LYS A 255 14.88 9.82 7.57
C LYS A 255 13.35 9.90 7.58
N PHE A 256 12.66 8.88 8.09
CA PHE A 256 11.19 8.81 8.06
C PHE A 256 10.54 9.33 9.34
N THR A 257 11.24 9.29 10.47
CA THR A 257 10.70 9.54 11.82
C THR A 257 10.06 10.91 11.99
N LYS A 258 10.57 11.94 11.29
CA LYS A 258 10.00 13.30 11.30
C LYS A 258 8.74 13.48 10.45
N SER A 259 8.52 12.59 9.48
CA SER A 259 7.46 12.75 8.47
C SER A 259 6.31 11.76 8.65
N VAL A 260 6.51 10.72 9.45
CA VAL A 260 5.50 9.69 9.71
C VAL A 260 5.10 9.76 11.17
N ARG A 261 3.87 10.20 11.42
CA ARG A 261 3.37 10.50 12.77
C ARG A 261 3.42 9.29 13.71
N GLN A 262 3.16 8.09 13.19
CA GLN A 262 3.19 6.84 13.96
C GLN A 262 4.57 6.52 14.53
N LEU A 263 5.64 7.12 13.99
CA LEU A 263 7.01 6.87 14.43
C LEU A 263 7.47 7.83 15.53
N HIS A 264 6.68 8.83 15.94
CA HIS A 264 7.11 9.80 16.96
C HIS A 264 7.42 9.16 18.32
N ALA A 265 6.79 8.02 18.66
CA ALA A 265 7.12 7.26 19.86
C ALA A 265 8.25 6.22 19.64
N TYR A 266 8.69 6.05 18.39
CA TYR A 266 9.63 5.03 17.91
C TYR A 266 10.71 5.68 17.04
N GLU A 267 11.20 6.85 17.42
CA GLU A 267 12.15 7.62 16.61
C GLU A 267 13.53 6.96 16.53
N SER A 268 13.91 6.16 17.53
CA SER A 268 15.14 5.37 17.45
C SER A 268 14.88 4.07 16.71
N PHE A 269 15.92 3.59 16.02
CA PHE A 269 15.89 2.32 15.31
C PHE A 269 15.61 1.16 16.27
N GLU A 270 16.20 1.19 17.47
CA GLU A 270 16.07 0.16 18.49
C GLU A 270 14.64 0.07 19.03
N LEU A 271 13.98 1.21 19.26
CA LEU A 271 12.58 1.24 19.71
C LEU A 271 11.65 0.68 18.62
N ALA A 272 11.93 0.98 17.36
CA ALA A 272 11.16 0.46 16.23
C ALA A 272 11.29 -1.05 16.10
N VAL A 273 12.53 -1.58 16.19
CA VAL A 273 12.81 -3.02 16.15
C VAL A 273 12.15 -3.72 17.34
N ASP A 274 12.27 -3.19 18.56
CA ASP A 274 11.65 -3.78 19.75
C ASP A 274 10.12 -3.88 19.62
N LEU A 275 9.46 -2.81 19.16
CA LEU A 275 8.01 -2.83 18.92
C LEU A 275 7.62 -3.90 17.91
N VAL A 276 8.31 -3.92 16.77
CA VAL A 276 7.95 -4.77 15.64
C VAL A 276 8.25 -6.25 15.96
N SER A 277 9.33 -6.54 16.68
CA SER A 277 9.65 -7.90 17.15
C SER A 277 8.62 -8.39 18.17
N ARG A 278 8.18 -7.53 19.10
CA ARG A 278 7.11 -7.85 20.06
C ARG A 278 5.77 -8.21 19.40
N LEU A 279 5.50 -7.63 18.23
CA LEU A 279 4.36 -8.00 17.40
C LEU A 279 4.60 -9.32 16.67
N ILE A 280 5.74 -9.46 15.99
CA ILE A 280 5.97 -10.55 15.03
C ILE A 280 6.42 -11.86 15.68
N ASP A 281 7.37 -11.83 16.60
CA ASP A 281 7.99 -13.05 17.15
C ASP A 281 6.97 -14.00 17.78
N PRO A 282 5.97 -13.52 18.56
CA PRO A 282 4.92 -14.39 19.06
C PRO A 282 4.09 -15.07 17.96
N ALA A 283 3.92 -14.42 16.79
CA ALA A 283 3.24 -15.03 15.65
C ALA A 283 4.16 -16.05 14.93
N LEU A 284 5.45 -15.78 14.80
CA LEU A 284 6.42 -16.75 14.25
C LEU A 284 6.48 -18.03 15.08
N GLN A 285 6.39 -17.90 16.40
CA GLN A 285 6.46 -18.99 17.37
C GLN A 285 5.11 -19.67 17.62
N GLY A 286 4.02 -19.17 17.02
CA GLY A 286 2.65 -19.67 17.22
C GLY A 286 2.05 -19.37 18.61
N ILE A 287 2.73 -18.56 19.42
CA ILE A 287 2.27 -18.11 20.75
C ILE A 287 1.08 -17.14 20.62
N ALA A 288 1.04 -16.34 19.55
CA ALA A 288 -0.06 -15.41 19.28
C ALA A 288 -1.35 -16.09 18.80
N ASN A 289 -1.37 -17.42 18.61
CA ASN A 289 -2.56 -18.11 18.12
C ASN A 289 -3.75 -17.95 19.08
N GLY A 290 -4.92 -17.63 18.53
CA GLY A 290 -6.12 -17.30 19.32
C GLY A 290 -5.99 -16.01 20.15
N SER A 291 -5.04 -15.15 19.80
CA SER A 291 -4.87 -13.82 20.38
C SER A 291 -4.90 -12.76 19.29
N VAL A 292 -5.19 -11.53 19.70
CA VAL A 292 -5.31 -10.39 18.82
C VAL A 292 -4.41 -9.27 19.31
N TRP A 293 -3.60 -8.72 18.41
CA TRP A 293 -2.80 -7.54 18.69
C TRP A 293 -3.71 -6.33 18.78
N GLN A 294 -3.57 -5.58 19.88
CA GLN A 294 -4.33 -4.37 20.12
C GLN A 294 -3.44 -3.15 19.94
N PRO A 295 -3.61 -2.32 18.89
CA PRO A 295 -2.73 -1.20 18.59
C PRO A 295 -2.74 -0.12 19.68
N ASN A 296 -3.84 0.01 20.44
CA ASN A 296 -3.94 0.97 21.53
C ASN A 296 -3.10 0.60 22.76
N SER A 297 -2.85 -0.70 22.98
CA SER A 297 -2.07 -1.20 24.12
C SER A 297 -0.76 -1.87 23.74
N LEU A 298 -0.50 -2.02 22.43
CA LEU A 298 0.71 -2.59 21.84
C LEU A 298 1.10 -3.94 22.46
N ARG A 299 0.10 -4.82 22.54
CA ARG A 299 0.22 -6.16 23.09
C ARG A 299 -0.79 -7.10 22.46
N TRP A 300 -0.46 -8.38 22.51
CA TRP A 300 -1.41 -9.48 22.27
C TRP A 300 -2.38 -9.61 23.44
N VAL A 301 -3.66 -9.78 23.13
CA VAL A 301 -4.72 -10.05 24.09
C VAL A 301 -5.47 -11.30 23.63
N PRO A 302 -5.75 -12.28 24.50
CA PRO A 302 -6.54 -13.45 24.12
C PRO A 302 -7.86 -13.03 23.47
N GLU A 303 -8.23 -13.69 22.37
CA GLU A 303 -9.54 -13.49 21.78
C GLU A 303 -10.56 -14.17 22.70
N ASN A 304 -11.33 -13.38 23.45
CA ASN A 304 -12.38 -13.94 24.28
C ASN A 304 -13.41 -14.59 23.34
N PRO A 305 -13.76 -15.88 23.54
CA PRO A 305 -14.82 -16.49 22.76
C PRO A 305 -16.11 -15.71 22.99
N SER A 306 -16.76 -15.34 21.88
CA SER A 306 -18.07 -14.68 21.85
C SER A 306 -19.16 -15.60 22.39
#